data_AF-A0A1H3U697-F1
#
_entry.id   AF-A0A1H3U697-F1
#
_cell.length_a   1.000
_cell.length_b   1.000
_cell.length_c   1.000
_cell.angle_alpha   90.00
_cell.angle_beta   90.00
_cell.angle_gamma   90.00
#
_symmetry.space_group_name_H-M   'P 1'
#
loop_
_entity.id
_entity.type
_entity.pdbx_description
1 polymer ?
#
loop_
_entity_poly.entity_id
_entity_poly.type
_entity_poly.pdbx_seq_one_letter_code
_entity_poly.pdbx_strand_id
1 'polypeptide(L)'
;MSVQHYYKLCHDHLGKEVEIRDVHGKVYIGKIEKVDQQNVYLRQSAAPSDYGQGPGVFFLPLAIGALIAIPLIGIAAFRPRAYY
;
A
#
# COMPACT_ATOMS: atom_id res chain seq x y z
N MET A 1 -12.86 0.89 -12.71
CA MET A 1 -13.08 -0.24 -11.76
C MET A 1 -13.74 0.34 -10.51
N SER A 2 -14.76 -0.31 -9.95
CA SER A 2 -15.55 0.27 -8.86
C SER A 2 -14.79 0.20 -7.53
N VAL A 3 -14.87 1.27 -6.73
CA VAL A 3 -14.26 1.39 -5.39
C VAL A 3 -14.63 0.21 -4.48
N GLN A 4 -15.85 -0.30 -4.62
CA GLN A 4 -16.37 -1.45 -3.88
C GLN A 4 -15.59 -2.74 -4.18
N HIS A 5 -15.09 -2.92 -5.41
CA HIS A 5 -14.29 -4.08 -5.78
C HIS A 5 -12.96 -4.07 -5.01
N TYR A 6 -12.25 -2.95 -5.03
CA TYR A 6 -10.99 -2.80 -4.28
C TYR A 6 -11.21 -2.81 -2.76
N TYR A 7 -12.32 -2.26 -2.28
CA TYR A 7 -12.69 -2.35 -0.86
C TYR A 7 -12.79 -3.80 -0.40
N LYS A 8 -13.57 -4.64 -1.10
CA LYS A 8 -13.72 -6.05 -0.75
C LYS A 8 -12.39 -6.80 -0.85
N LEU A 9 -11.63 -6.54 -1.90
CA LEU A 9 -10.34 -7.19 -2.14
C LEU A 9 -9.32 -6.87 -1.04
N CYS A 10 -9.17 -5.59 -0.67
CA CYS A 10 -8.33 -5.16 0.45
C CYS A 10 -8.84 -5.75 1.78
N HIS A 11 -10.15 -5.79 1.98
CA HIS A 11 -10.75 -6.33 3.21
C HIS A 11 -10.48 -7.83 3.37
N ASP A 12 -10.57 -8.61 2.29
CA ASP A 12 -10.25 -10.05 2.27
C ASP A 12 -8.76 -10.33 2.56
N HIS A 13 -7.89 -9.32 2.38
CA HIS A 13 -6.45 -9.38 2.64
C HIS A 13 -6.04 -8.63 3.92
N LEU A 14 -6.99 -8.30 4.80
CA LEU A 14 -6.70 -7.66 6.07
C LEU A 14 -5.73 -8.53 6.89
N GLY A 15 -4.64 -7.93 7.37
CA GLY A 15 -3.57 -8.63 8.08
C GLY A 15 -2.58 -9.36 7.18
N LYS A 16 -2.68 -9.27 5.84
CA LYS A 16 -1.70 -9.83 4.90
C LYS A 16 -0.81 -8.74 4.33
N GLU A 17 0.38 -9.14 3.85
CA GLU A 17 1.28 -8.24 3.13
C GLU A 17 0.82 -8.11 1.68
N VAL A 18 0.72 -6.87 1.20
CA VAL A 18 0.19 -6.54 -0.12
C VAL A 18 1.04 -5.45 -0.75
N GLU A 19 0.97 -5.40 -2.07
CA GLU A 19 1.55 -4.36 -2.90
C GLU A 19 0.41 -3.62 -3.61
N ILE A 20 0.31 -2.32 -3.37
CA ILE A 20 -0.70 -1.44 -3.95
C ILE A 20 0.00 -0.43 -4.84
N ARG A 21 -0.43 -0.34 -6.10
CA ARG A 21 0.05 0.66 -7.05
C ARG A 21 -1.00 1.73 -7.25
N ASP A 22 -0.56 2.98 -7.11
CA ASP A 22 -1.35 4.18 -7.36
C ASP A 22 -1.43 4.48 -8.87
N VAL A 23 -2.46 5.20 -9.30
CA VAL A 23 -2.60 5.74 -10.67
C VAL A 23 -1.46 6.69 -11.04
N HIS A 24 -0.84 7.31 -10.04
CA HIS A 24 0.36 8.14 -10.19
C HIS A 24 1.65 7.31 -10.36
N GLY A 25 1.56 5.98 -10.38
CA GLY A 25 2.69 5.07 -10.55
C GLY A 25 3.44 4.74 -9.26
N LYS A 26 3.04 5.31 -8.12
CA LYS A 26 3.64 5.04 -6.80
C LYS A 26 3.25 3.66 -6.30
N VAL A 27 4.21 2.91 -5.78
CA VAL A 27 3.99 1.56 -5.25
C VAL A 27 4.13 1.60 -3.73
N TYR A 28 3.16 1.02 -3.03
CA TYR A 28 3.10 0.91 -1.58
C TYR A 28 3.09 -0.55 -1.20
N ILE A 29 4.13 -0.98 -0.48
CA ILE A 29 4.26 -2.36 0.01
C ILE A 29 4.14 -2.34 1.52
N GLY A 30 3.27 -3.19 2.06
CA GLY A 30 3.08 -3.29 3.50
C GLY A 30 1.95 -4.22 3.90
N LYS A 31 1.78 -4.40 5.20
CA LYS A 31 0.71 -5.21 5.78
C LYS A 31 -0.56 -4.38 5.90
N ILE A 32 -1.68 -4.89 5.41
CA ILE A 32 -2.98 -4.23 5.65
C ILE A 32 -3.31 -4.30 7.14
N GLU A 33 -3.40 -3.14 7.79
CA GLU A 33 -3.79 -3.04 9.19
C GLU A 33 -5.28 -2.74 9.33
N LYS A 34 -5.82 -1.87 8.46
CA LYS A 34 -7.23 -1.48 8.46
C LYS A 34 -7.70 -1.14 7.06
N VAL A 35 -8.97 -1.35 6.77
CA VAL A 35 -9.62 -0.95 5.52
C VAL A 35 -10.90 -0.21 5.86
N ASP A 36 -11.00 1.05 5.46
CA ASP A 36 -12.22 1.85 5.49
C ASP A 36 -12.84 1.90 4.07
N GLN A 37 -14.09 2.35 3.96
CA GLN A 37 -14.82 2.39 2.68
C GLN A 37 -14.17 3.31 1.63
N GLN A 38 -13.29 4.22 2.06
CA GLN A 38 -12.60 5.17 1.19
C GLN A 38 -11.09 4.96 1.17
N ASN A 39 -10.50 4.42 2.23
CA ASN A 39 -9.04 4.35 2.42
C ASN A 39 -8.60 2.99 2.95
N VAL A 40 -7.45 2.51 2.51
CA VAL A 40 -6.75 1.36 3.10
C VAL A 40 -5.53 1.84 3.86
N TYR A 41 -5.35 1.33 5.08
CA TYR A 41 -4.23 1.62 5.95
C TYR A 41 -3.24 0.47 5.88
N LEU A 42 -2.07 0.76 5.31
CA LEU A 42 -0.94 -0.16 5.26
C LEU A 42 0.07 0.21 6.33
N ARG A 43 0.46 -0.77 7.13
CA ARG A 43 1.69 -0.71 7.91
C ARG A 43 2.84 -1.01 6.99
N GLN A 44 3.76 -0.07 6.81
CA GLN A 44 4.95 -0.31 6.01
C GLN A 44 5.77 -1.44 6.65
N SER A 45 5.83 -2.59 5.98
CA SER A 45 6.93 -3.53 6.17
C SER A 45 8.17 -2.84 5.58
N ALA A 46 9.33 -2.95 6.22
CA ALA A 46 10.57 -2.35 5.71
C ALA A 46 10.83 -2.87 4.28
N ALA A 47 10.38 -2.13 3.27
CA ALA A 47 10.52 -2.51 1.89
C ALA A 47 11.96 -2.19 1.46
N PRO A 48 12.64 -3.11 0.75
CA PRO A 48 13.92 -2.81 0.14
C PRO A 48 13.72 -1.76 -0.95
N SER A 49 14.04 -0.52 -0.61
CA SER A 49 14.87 0.44 -1.35
C SER A 49 15.10 0.27 -2.87
N ASP A 50 14.12 -0.09 -3.71
CA ASP A 50 14.43 -0.25 -5.15
C ASP A 50 13.34 0.14 -6.16
N TYR A 51 12.44 1.07 -5.82
CA TYR A 51 11.56 1.67 -6.84
C TYR A 51 11.44 3.18 -6.69
N GLY A 52 12.31 3.89 -7.42
CA GLY A 52 12.01 5.24 -7.89
C GLY A 52 13.13 6.26 -7.70
N GLN A 53 13.98 6.38 -8.72
CA GLN A 53 14.69 7.62 -9.04
C GLN A 53 13.71 8.81 -9.04
N GLY A 54 13.77 9.64 -8.01
CA GLY A 54 13.22 10.99 -7.99
C GLY A 54 14.27 11.91 -7.39
N PRO A 55 14.62 13.05 -8.02
CA PRO A 55 15.64 13.93 -7.50
C PRO A 55 15.04 14.69 -6.31
N GLY A 56 15.40 14.26 -5.10
CA GLY A 56 15.12 15.02 -3.88
C GLY A 56 14.06 14.38 -3.00
N VAL A 57 14.46 13.37 -2.23
CA VAL A 57 14.02 13.25 -0.84
C VAL A 57 15.05 12.41 -0.08
N PHE A 58 15.98 13.12 0.53
CA PHE A 58 16.89 12.67 1.56
C PHE A 58 16.05 12.36 2.81
N PHE A 59 15.51 11.15 2.97
CA PHE A 59 14.69 10.81 4.15
C PHE A 59 15.11 9.50 4.80
N LEU A 60 15.94 9.68 5.82
CA LEU A 60 16.05 8.98 7.11
C LEU A 60 15.38 7.60 7.26
N PRO A 61 16.10 6.61 7.82
CA PRO A 61 15.56 5.28 8.15
C PRO A 61 14.73 5.35 9.45
N LEU A 62 13.60 6.06 9.45
CA LEU A 62 12.85 6.39 10.67
C LEU A 62 11.34 6.08 10.61
N ALA A 63 10.91 5.11 9.82
CA ALA A 63 9.48 4.76 9.76
C ALA A 63 9.21 3.26 9.90
N ILE A 64 9.78 2.64 10.94
CA ILE A 64 9.28 1.36 11.44
C ILE A 64 7.96 1.69 12.17
N GLY A 65 6.83 1.60 11.47
CA GLY A 65 5.49 1.80 12.07
C GLY A 65 4.66 2.96 11.52
N ALA A 66 5.07 3.62 10.43
CA ALA A 66 4.18 4.57 9.76
C ALA A 66 3.02 3.82 9.09
N LEU A 67 1.80 4.20 9.47
CA LEU A 67 0.58 3.81 8.77
C LEU A 67 0.38 4.75 7.58
N ILE A 68 0.36 4.19 6.38
CA ILE A 68 0.03 4.94 5.16
C ILE A 68 -1.45 4.70 4.86
N ALA A 69 -2.21 5.79 4.79
CA ALA A 69 -3.56 5.77 4.24
C ALA A 69 -3.49 5.94 2.71
N ILE A 70 -4.05 4.98 1.97
CA ILE A 70 -4.13 5.03 0.51
C ILE A 70 -5.61 5.08 0.12
N PRO A 71 -6.04 6.08 -0.66
CA PRO A 71 -7.41 6.15 -1.14
C PRO A 71 -7.69 5.02 -2.14
N LEU A 72 -8.78 4.30 -1.95
CA LEU A 72 -9.20 3.21 -2.83
C LEU A 72 -9.47 3.68 -4.27
N ILE A 73 -9.85 4.95 -4.44
CA ILE A 73 -10.03 5.60 -5.74
C ILE A 73 -8.72 5.73 -6.53
N GLY A 74 -7.59 5.88 -5.83
CA GLY A 74 -6.27 6.02 -6.45
C GLY A 74 -5.64 4.67 -6.82
N ILE A 75 -6.26 3.54 -6.46
CA ILE A 75 -5.65 2.23 -6.71
C ILE A 75 -5.75 1.88 -8.21
N ALA A 76 -4.59 1.83 -8.86
CA ALA A 76 -4.43 1.35 -10.21
C ALA A 76 -4.22 -0.16 -10.28
N ALA A 77 -3.50 -0.73 -9.30
CA ALA A 77 -3.29 -2.17 -9.22
C ALA A 77 -3.16 -2.64 -7.77
N PHE A 78 -3.63 -3.85 -7.51
CA PHE A 78 -3.47 -4.53 -6.23
C PHE A 78 -2.84 -5.90 -6.46
N ARG A 79 -1.82 -6.25 -5.68
CA ARG A 79 -1.18 -7.57 -5.70
C ARG A 79 -1.01 -8.10 -4.27
N PRO A 80 -1.62 -9.25 -3.92
CA PRO A 80 -1.36 -9.89 -2.64
C PRO A 80 0.02 -10.54 -2.66
N ARG A 81 0.85 -10.24 -1.66
CA ARG A 81 2.17 -10.86 -1.49
C ARG A 81 2.02 -11.97 -0.45
N ALA A 82 1.67 -13.16 -0.91
CA ALA A 82 1.71 -14.35 -0.07
C ALA A 82 3.18 -14.71 0.18
N TYR A 83 3.67 -14.56 1.41
CA TYR A 83 4.88 -15.25 1.83
C TYR A 83 4.52 -16.73 1.93
N TYR A 84 5.11 -17.53 1.04
CA TYR A 84 5.07 -19.00 1.08
C TYR A 84 6.02 -19.52 2.15
#